data_AF-A0AAD6NT31-F1
#
_entry.id   AF-A0AAD6NT31-F1
#
_cell.length_a   1.000
_cell.length_b   1.000
_cell.length_c   1.000
_cell.angle_alpha   90.00
_cell.angle_beta   90.00
_cell.angle_gamma   90.00
#
_symmetry.space_group_name_H-M   'P 1'
#
loop_
_entity.id
_entity.type
_entity.pdbx_description
1 polymer ?
#
loop_
_entity_poly.entity_id
_entity_poly.type
_entity_poly.pdbx_seq_one_letter_code
_entity_poly.pdbx_strand_id
1 'polypeptide(L)'
;MSELELMADFSEFSRFYDFVFFMCRENGQKNITVNKAVSAWKLVLAGRFRLLNQWCDFVQENQRHNISEDTWQQVLAFSQCVHENLEGYDPEGTIS
;
A
#
# COMPACT_ATOMS: atom_id res chain seq x y z
N MET A 1 -16.94 15.75 -11.57
CA MET A 1 -16.04 15.77 -10.40
C MET A 1 -14.66 16.04 -10.95
N SER A 2 -14.08 17.17 -10.57
CA SER A 2 -12.87 17.70 -11.21
C SER A 2 -11.64 16.94 -10.72
N GLU A 3 -10.64 16.72 -11.59
CA GLU A 3 -9.36 16.05 -11.26
C GLU A 3 -8.70 16.55 -9.96
N LEU A 4 -8.91 17.83 -9.61
CA LEU A 4 -8.45 18.46 -8.38
C LEU A 4 -9.04 17.86 -7.09
N GLU A 5 -10.29 17.39 -7.10
CA GLU A 5 -10.91 16.74 -5.93
C GLU A 5 -10.27 15.34 -5.71
N LEU A 6 -10.00 14.62 -6.80
CA LEU A 6 -9.35 13.30 -6.73
C LEU A 6 -7.92 13.37 -6.18
N MET A 7 -7.17 14.43 -6.50
CA MET A 7 -5.80 14.65 -6.00
C MET A 7 -5.77 15.07 -4.52
N ALA A 8 -6.79 15.80 -4.05
CA ALA A 8 -6.92 16.15 -2.64
C ALA A 8 -7.24 14.91 -1.80
N ASP A 9 -8.19 14.09 -2.23
CA ASP A 9 -8.51 12.78 -1.63
C ASP A 9 -7.28 11.86 -1.56
N PHE A 10 -6.43 11.90 -2.57
CA PHE A 10 -5.20 11.11 -2.62
C PHE A 10 -4.18 11.52 -1.55
N SER A 11 -3.95 12.83 -1.41
CA SER A 11 -2.99 13.37 -0.44
C SER A 11 -3.45 13.09 0.99
N GLU A 12 -4.76 13.17 1.23
CA GLU A 12 -5.37 12.86 2.52
C GLU A 12 -5.32 11.36 2.82
N PHE A 13 -5.59 10.51 1.82
CA PHE A 13 -5.49 9.07 1.98
C PHE A 13 -4.05 8.58 2.18
N SER A 14 -3.06 9.17 1.50
CA SER A 14 -1.65 8.85 1.72
C SER A 14 -1.23 9.13 3.17
N ARG A 15 -1.68 10.27 3.73
CA ARG A 15 -1.44 10.61 5.13
C ARG A 15 -2.16 9.65 6.10
N PHE A 16 -3.40 9.26 5.78
CA PHE A 16 -4.12 8.25 6.56
C PHE A 16 -3.43 6.88 6.51
N TYR A 17 -2.93 6.49 5.35
CA TYR A 17 -2.23 5.23 5.14
C TYR A 17 -0.90 5.17 5.89
N ASP A 18 -0.16 6.28 5.93
CA ASP A 18 1.05 6.42 6.76
C ASP A 18 0.72 6.38 8.26
N PHE A 19 -0.38 7.02 8.67
CA PHE A 19 -0.88 6.96 10.04
C PHE A 19 -1.22 5.52 10.47
N VAL A 20 -1.81 4.70 9.59
CA VAL A 20 -2.09 3.29 9.89
C VAL A 20 -0.80 2.50 10.12
N PHE A 21 0.25 2.75 9.34
CA PHE A 21 1.56 2.16 9.58
C PHE A 21 2.15 2.58 10.92
N PHE A 22 2.04 3.87 11.23
CA PHE A 22 2.46 4.42 12.53
C PHE A 22 1.67 3.84 13.71
N MET A 23 0.40 3.49 13.53
CA MET A 23 -0.39 2.81 14.57
C MET A 23 -0.01 1.33 14.71
N CYS A 24 0.45 0.69 13.62
CA CYS A 24 0.80 -0.72 13.60
C CYS A 24 2.22 -1.01 14.11
N ARG A 25 3.13 -0.03 14.06
CA ARG A 25 4.48 -0.16 14.61
C ARG A 25 4.47 -0.25 16.13
N GLU A 26 5.30 -1.11 16.68
CA GLU A 26 5.53 -1.17 18.12
C GLU A 26 6.55 -0.14 18.55
N ASN A 27 6.41 0.32 19.80
CA ASN A 27 7.20 1.43 20.36
C ASN A 27 8.70 1.10 20.32
N GLY A 28 9.44 1.73 19.40
CA GLY A 28 10.88 1.51 19.19
C GLY A 28 11.26 0.70 17.94
N GLN A 29 10.31 0.08 17.23
CA GLN A 29 10.58 -0.60 15.96
C GLN A 29 10.32 0.32 14.76
N LYS A 30 11.17 0.19 13.73
CA LYS A 30 11.03 0.90 12.43
C LYS A 30 10.22 0.11 11.40
N ASN A 31 9.77 -1.09 11.76
CA ASN A 31 9.16 -2.05 10.86
C ASN A 31 7.95 -2.68 11.56
N ILE A 32 6.97 -3.11 10.78
CA ILE A 32 5.81 -3.86 11.28
C ILE A 32 5.94 -5.33 10.90
N THR A 33 5.36 -6.22 11.70
CA THR A 33 5.31 -7.64 11.33
C THR A 33 4.42 -7.84 10.11
N VAL A 34 4.75 -8.86 9.31
CA VAL A 34 3.99 -9.20 8.10
C VAL A 34 2.51 -9.41 8.40
N ASN A 35 2.17 -10.08 9.51
CA ASN A 35 0.79 -10.32 9.89
C ASN A 35 0.01 -9.02 10.18
N LYS A 36 0.65 -8.04 10.85
CA LYS A 36 0.08 -6.71 11.08
C LYS A 36 -0.08 -5.95 9.77
N ALA A 37 0.94 -5.97 8.90
CA ALA A 37 0.88 -5.33 7.60
C ALA A 37 -0.27 -5.86 6.75
N VAL A 38 -0.41 -7.18 6.65
CA VAL A 38 -1.50 -7.84 5.91
C VAL A 38 -2.86 -7.45 6.47
N SER A 39 -3.04 -7.47 7.79
CA SER A 39 -4.30 -7.09 8.42
C SER A 39 -4.65 -5.62 8.16
N ALA A 40 -3.65 -4.74 8.26
CA ALA A 40 -3.81 -3.33 7.98
C ALA A 40 -4.17 -3.09 6.51
N TRP A 41 -3.45 -3.70 5.55
CA TRP A 41 -3.77 -3.61 4.12
C TRP A 41 -5.18 -4.09 3.81
N LYS A 42 -5.62 -5.21 4.42
CA LYS A 42 -7.00 -5.69 4.27
C LYS A 42 -8.03 -4.67 4.75
N LEU A 43 -7.70 -3.79 5.70
CA LEU A 43 -8.58 -2.73 6.17
C LEU A 43 -8.50 -1.47 5.29
N VAL A 44 -7.29 -0.97 5.01
CA VAL A 44 -7.11 0.32 4.32
C VAL A 44 -7.29 0.25 2.81
N LEU A 45 -6.95 -0.89 2.19
CA LEU A 45 -7.02 -1.09 0.74
C LEU A 45 -8.26 -1.89 0.31
N ALA A 46 -9.14 -2.29 1.26
CA ALA A 46 -10.41 -2.93 0.95
C ALA A 46 -11.25 -2.07 0.00
N GLY A 47 -11.63 -2.63 -1.14
CA GLY A 47 -12.42 -1.95 -2.16
C GLY A 47 -11.64 -1.00 -3.08
N ARG A 48 -10.38 -0.68 -2.77
CA ARG A 48 -9.49 0.13 -3.63
C ARG A 48 -8.48 -0.70 -4.40
N PHE A 49 -8.11 -1.85 -3.88
CA PHE A 49 -7.15 -2.75 -4.54
C PHE A 49 -7.82 -4.07 -4.92
N ARG A 50 -8.06 -4.28 -6.21
CA ARG A 50 -8.72 -5.51 -6.72
C ARG A 50 -7.89 -6.77 -6.45
N LEU A 51 -6.56 -6.64 -6.45
CA LEU A 51 -5.62 -7.73 -6.18
C LEU A 51 -5.25 -7.87 -4.69
N LEU A 52 -5.99 -7.22 -3.79
CA LEU A 52 -5.66 -7.20 -2.36
C LEU A 52 -5.55 -8.59 -1.73
N ASN A 53 -6.47 -9.50 -2.07
CA ASN A 53 -6.44 -10.85 -1.53
C ASN A 53 -5.19 -11.60 -2.01
N GLN A 54 -4.90 -11.58 -3.31
CA GLN A 54 -3.72 -12.21 -3.89
C GLN A 54 -2.41 -11.59 -3.35
N TRP A 55 -2.37 -10.27 -3.17
CA TRP A 55 -1.24 -9.58 -2.56
C TRP A 55 -1.04 -10.00 -1.11
N CYS A 56 -2.12 -10.08 -0.33
CA CYS A 56 -2.05 -10.50 1.07
C CYS A 56 -1.58 -11.95 1.20
N ASP A 57 -2.07 -12.86 0.35
CA ASP A 57 -1.63 -14.25 0.32
C ASP A 57 -0.15 -14.33 -0.10
N PHE A 58 0.25 -13.62 -1.15
CA PHE A 58 1.64 -13.54 -1.60
C PHE A 58 2.58 -13.06 -0.49
N VAL A 59 2.23 -11.96 0.19
CA VAL A 59 3.06 -11.41 1.27
C VAL A 59 3.09 -12.35 2.47
N GLN A 60 1.98 -13.02 2.79
CA GLN A 60 1.94 -13.98 3.89
C GLN A 60 2.79 -15.24 3.61
N GLU A 61 2.83 -15.71 2.37
CA GLU A 61 3.59 -16.91 1.99
C GLU A 61 5.08 -16.62 1.69
N ASN A 62 5.38 -15.47 1.08
CA ASN A 62 6.71 -15.15 0.58
C ASN A 62 7.50 -14.19 1.48
N GLN A 63 6.84 -13.28 2.21
CA GLN A 63 7.58 -12.42 3.13
C GLN A 63 7.83 -13.08 4.48
N ARG A 64 9.12 -13.34 4.71
CA ARG A 64 9.66 -13.79 6.00
C ARG A 64 10.24 -12.65 6.83
N HIS A 65 10.35 -11.45 6.25
CA HIS A 65 10.95 -10.28 6.87
C HIS A 65 9.89 -9.22 7.22
N ASN A 66 10.20 -8.41 8.23
CA ASN A 66 9.32 -7.31 8.65
C ASN A 66 9.15 -6.28 7.52
N ILE A 67 7.96 -5.69 7.44
CA ILE A 67 7.63 -4.66 6.46
C ILE A 67 8.15 -3.31 6.95
N SER A 68 9.01 -2.69 6.14
CA SER A 68 9.52 -1.33 6.37
C SER A 68 8.52 -0.29 5.87
N GLU A 69 8.65 0.95 6.34
CA GLU A 69 7.84 2.09 5.90
C GLU A 69 7.95 2.31 4.38
N ASP A 70 9.16 2.13 3.83
CA ASP A 70 9.41 2.23 2.39
C ASP A 70 8.57 1.22 1.59
N THR A 71 8.62 -0.06 1.97
CA THR A 71 7.79 -1.12 1.37
C THR A 71 6.30 -0.83 1.52
N TRP A 72 5.88 -0.30 2.67
CA TRP A 72 4.50 0.08 2.91
C TRP A 72 4.02 1.15 1.91
N GLN A 73 4.81 2.22 1.73
CA GLN A 73 4.53 3.31 0.77
C GLN A 73 4.57 2.83 -0.68
N GLN A 74 5.51 1.92 -1.03
CA GLN A 74 5.57 1.31 -2.36
C GLN A 74 4.30 0.54 -2.72
N VAL A 75 3.70 -0.17 -1.77
CA VAL A 75 2.44 -0.90 -2.00
C VAL A 75 1.28 0.05 -2.29
N LEU A 76 1.25 1.21 -1.64
CA LEU A 76 0.24 2.23 -1.94
C LEU A 76 0.39 2.73 -3.38
N ALA A 77 1.61 3.10 -3.78
CA ALA A 77 1.89 3.53 -5.15
C ALA A 77 1.56 2.43 -6.18
N PHE A 78 1.88 1.17 -5.87
CA PHE A 78 1.53 0.03 -6.73
C PHE A 78 0.01 -0.14 -6.85
N SER A 79 -0.72 -0.06 -5.74
CA SER A 79 -2.19 -0.19 -5.74
C SER A 79 -2.88 0.92 -6.55
N GLN A 80 -2.23 2.08 -6.68
CA GLN A 80 -2.72 3.23 -7.45
C GLN A 80 -2.35 3.14 -8.93
N CYS A 81 -1.15 2.63 -9.25
CA CYS A 81 -0.70 2.40 -10.62
C CYS A 81 -1.45 1.23 -11.28
N VAL A 82 -1.84 0.22 -10.50
CA VAL A 82 -2.69 -0.89 -10.96
C VAL A 82 -4.16 -0.47 -10.95
N HIS A 83 -4.52 0.52 -11.79
CA HIS A 83 -5.91 0.79 -12.13
C HIS A 83 -6.21 0.21 -13.53
N GLU A 84 -6.98 -0.87 -13.50
CA GLU A 84 -7.78 -1.45 -14.58
C GLU A 84 -7.15 -2.35 -15.64
N ASN A 85 -5.87 -2.25 -16.06
CA ASN A 85 -5.40 -3.14 -17.14
C ASN A 85 -3.91 -3.54 -17.21
N LEU A 86 -3.05 -3.20 -16.23
CA LEU A 86 -1.57 -3.34 -16.38
C LEU A 86 -1.00 -2.61 -17.63
N GLU A 87 -1.81 -1.85 -18.36
CA GLU A 87 -1.37 -1.01 -19.46
C GLU A 87 -0.69 0.22 -18.86
N GLY A 88 0.64 0.15 -18.75
CA GLY A 88 1.49 1.21 -18.18
C GLY A 88 2.45 0.78 -17.08
N TYR A 89 2.49 -0.50 -16.69
CA TYR A 89 3.52 -0.99 -15.77
C TYR A 89 4.86 -1.10 -16.51
N ASP A 90 5.70 -0.08 -16.35
CA ASP A 90 7.09 -0.11 -16.78
C ASP A 90 7.96 -0.74 -15.69
N PRO A 91 8.66 -1.86 -15.95
CA PRO A 91 9.50 -2.52 -14.95
C PRO A 91 10.72 -1.68 -14.54
N GLU A 92 11.00 -0.55 -15.19
CA GLU A 92 12.19 0.28 -14.96
C GLU A 92 11.92 1.56 -14.14
N GLY A 93 10.72 1.75 -13.59
CA GLY A 93 10.51 2.75 -12.53
C GLY A 93 10.78 4.20 -12.94
N THR A 94 10.56 4.57 -14.19
CA THR A 94 10.47 5.99 -14.58
C THR A 94 9.02 6.40 -14.65
N ILE A 95 8.61 7.25 -13.70
CA ILE A 95 7.42 8.09 -13.84
C ILE A 95 7.70 9.13 -14.92
N SER A 96 6.92 9.11 -15.98
CA SER A 96 6.93 10.17 -16.99
C SER A 96 5.56 10.83 -17.10
#